data_AF-A0A662LZY8-F1
#
_entry.id   AF-A0A662LZY8-F1
#
_cell.length_a   1.000
_cell.length_b   1.000
_cell.length_c   1.000
_cell.angle_alpha   90.00
_cell.angle_beta   90.00
_cell.angle_gamma   90.00
#
_symmetry.space_group_name_H-M   'P 1'
#
loop_
_entity.id
_entity.type
_entity.pdbx_description
1 polymer ?
#
loop_
_entity_poly.entity_id
_entity_poly.type
_entity_poly.pdbx_seq_one_letter_code
_entity_poly.pdbx_strand_id
1 'polypeptide(L)'
;MEEESTKIFVIKTQVGQEENVSNMLYKVAKKENEDVVSILAPRELRGYIFVESFDSDVIKKLIRHMKYARDILEKEVPFEEIEHFLFPPSAVASI
;
A
#
# COMPACT_ATOMS: atom_id res chain seq x y z
N MET A 1 20.38 -5.98 19.05
CA MET A 1 19.75 -6.31 17.75
C MET A 1 18.77 -5.18 17.54
N GLU A 2 18.97 -4.35 16.53
CA GLU A 2 17.92 -3.39 16.15
C GLU A 2 16.70 -4.23 15.75
N GLU A 3 15.54 -3.94 16.34
CA GLU A 3 14.30 -4.51 15.85
C GLU A 3 14.08 -3.92 14.45
N GLU A 4 14.13 -4.75 13.42
CA GLU A 4 13.67 -4.35 12.10
C GLU A 4 12.19 -4.02 12.24
N SER A 5 11.87 -2.73 12.19
CA SER A 5 10.49 -2.23 12.19
C SER A 5 10.02 -2.02 10.77
N THR A 6 8.82 -2.48 10.46
CA THR A 6 8.16 -2.15 9.20
C THR A 6 7.81 -0.67 9.13
N LYS A 7 7.72 -0.16 7.91
CA LYS A 7 7.28 1.20 7.57
C LYS A 7 6.17 1.13 6.54
N ILE A 8 5.31 2.14 6.53
CA ILE A 8 4.20 2.25 5.58
C ILE A 8 4.61 3.19 4.45
N PHE A 9 4.56 2.67 3.24
CA PHE A 9 4.86 3.39 2.02
C PHE A 9 3.61 3.60 1.19
N VAL A 10 3.62 4.65 0.36
CA VAL A 10 2.51 4.98 -0.53
C VAL A 10 2.90 4.74 -1.97
N ILE A 11 2.07 3.99 -2.70
CA ILE A 11 2.24 3.77 -4.13
C ILE A 11 1.15 4.55 -4.87
N LYS A 12 1.59 5.42 -5.78
CA LYS A 12 0.73 6.08 -6.78
C LYS A 12 0.24 5.04 -7.79
N THR A 13 -1.06 5.04 -8.02
CA THR A 13 -1.72 4.20 -9.02
C THR A 13 -2.43 5.05 -10.07
N GLN A 14 -2.86 4.42 -11.16
CA GLN A 14 -3.92 4.98 -11.98
C GLN A 14 -5.24 4.98 -11.18
N VAL A 15 -5.94 6.10 -11.16
CA VAL A 15 -7.26 6.24 -10.51
C VAL A 15 -8.21 5.12 -10.96
N GLY A 16 -8.83 4.44 -10.00
CA GLY A 16 -9.74 3.32 -10.24
C GLY A 16 -9.05 1.98 -10.51
N GLN A 17 -7.75 1.88 -10.27
CA GLN A 17 -6.96 0.65 -10.41
C GLN A 17 -6.28 0.23 -9.11
N GLU A 18 -6.64 0.83 -7.97
CA GLU A 18 -6.04 0.61 -6.65
C GLU A 18 -6.09 -0.86 -6.26
N GLU A 19 -7.26 -1.50 -6.38
CA GLU A 19 -7.47 -2.93 -6.10
C GLU A 19 -6.75 -3.84 -7.10
N ASN A 20 -6.62 -3.42 -8.36
CA ASN A 20 -5.87 -4.19 -9.34
C ASN A 20 -4.36 -4.17 -9.04
N VAL A 21 -3.84 -3.00 -8.68
CA VAL A 21 -2.44 -2.84 -8.28
C VAL A 21 -2.14 -3.62 -7.00
N SER A 22 -3.01 -3.56 -5.98
CA SER A 22 -2.82 -4.32 -4.74
C SER A 22 -2.78 -5.83 -5.01
N ASN A 23 -3.69 -6.35 -5.82
CA ASN A 23 -3.73 -7.77 -6.20
C ASN A 23 -2.50 -8.20 -7.02
N MET A 24 -2.04 -7.35 -7.94
CA MET A 24 -0.82 -7.62 -8.71
C MET A 24 0.42 -7.61 -7.80
N LEU A 25 0.52 -6.64 -6.90
CA LEU A 25 1.62 -6.54 -5.94
C LEU A 25 1.69 -7.75 -5.01
N TYR A 26 0.56 -8.16 -4.43
CA TYR A 26 0.49 -9.39 -3.63
C TYR A 26 1.00 -10.62 -4.39
N LYS A 27 0.54 -10.81 -5.64
CA LYS A 27 0.93 -11.96 -6.47
C LYS A 27 2.42 -11.97 -6.78
N VAL A 28 3.00 -10.82 -7.13
CA VAL A 28 4.43 -10.73 -7.45
C VAL A 28 5.28 -10.86 -6.19
N ALA A 29 4.95 -10.17 -5.09
CA ALA A 29 5.68 -10.28 -3.83
C ALA A 29 5.71 -11.74 -3.32
N LYS A 30 4.56 -12.43 -3.37
CA LYS A 30 4.48 -13.85 -3.00
C LYS A 30 5.28 -14.75 -3.94
N LYS A 31 5.31 -14.45 -5.25
CA LYS A 31 6.05 -15.22 -6.24
C LYS A 31 7.57 -15.05 -6.09
N GLU A 32 8.02 -13.84 -5.81
CA GLU A 32 9.45 -13.50 -5.67
C GLU A 32 9.95 -13.70 -4.24
N ASN A 33 9.07 -14.06 -3.30
CA ASN A 33 9.36 -14.25 -1.86
C ASN A 33 10.00 -13.00 -1.22
N GLU A 34 9.40 -11.85 -1.50
CA GLU A 34 9.82 -10.52 -1.02
C GLU A 34 8.95 -10.08 0.16
N ASP A 35 9.54 -9.30 1.08
CA ASP A 35 8.92 -8.92 2.35
C ASP A 35 7.93 -7.74 2.22
N VAL A 36 6.76 -8.03 1.63
CA VAL A 36 5.58 -7.16 1.69
C VAL A 36 4.64 -7.70 2.76
N VAL A 37 4.52 -6.99 3.87
CA VAL A 37 3.82 -7.45 5.08
C VAL A 37 2.31 -7.24 4.94
N SER A 38 1.90 -6.06 4.49
CA SER A 38 0.48 -5.75 4.30
C SER A 38 0.28 -4.77 3.14
N ILE A 39 -0.93 -4.79 2.56
CA ILE A 39 -1.37 -3.86 1.51
C ILE A 39 -2.77 -3.38 1.85
N LEU A 40 -2.95 -2.07 1.91
CA LEU A 40 -4.25 -1.43 2.09
C LEU A 40 -4.61 -0.60 0.84
N ALA A 41 -5.76 -0.90 0.26
CA ALA A 41 -6.34 -0.16 -0.86
C ALA A 41 -7.69 0.45 -0.44
N PRO A 42 -7.70 1.64 0.19
CA PRO A 42 -8.95 2.24 0.69
C PRO A 42 -9.83 2.67 -0.48
N ARG A 43 -11.14 2.35 -0.41
CA ARG A 43 -12.10 2.72 -1.47
C ARG A 43 -12.30 4.23 -1.60
N GLU A 44 -12.10 4.96 -0.51
CA GLU A 44 -12.29 6.41 -0.44
C GLU A 44 -11.07 7.19 -0.99
N LEU A 45 -9.89 6.55 -1.04
CA LEU A 45 -8.66 7.15 -1.52
C LEU A 45 -8.40 6.78 -2.98
N ARG A 46 -8.52 7.77 -3.87
CA ARG A 46 -8.33 7.57 -5.31
C ARG A 46 -6.89 7.78 -5.74
N GLY A 47 -6.34 6.82 -6.48
CA GLY A 47 -5.04 6.86 -7.11
C GLY A 47 -3.88 6.46 -6.21
N TYR A 48 -4.15 5.84 -5.05
CA TYR A 48 -3.11 5.46 -4.09
C TYR A 48 -3.44 4.15 -3.38
N ILE A 49 -2.40 3.43 -2.96
CA ILE A 49 -2.46 2.32 -2.01
C ILE A 49 -1.35 2.49 -0.96
N PHE A 50 -1.54 1.89 0.20
CA PHE A 50 -0.54 1.82 1.26
C PHE A 50 0.05 0.41 1.31
N VAL A 51 1.35 0.33 1.55
CA VAL A 51 2.10 -0.93 1.59
C VAL A 51 3.07 -0.91 2.75
N GLU A 52 2.98 -1.92 3.59
CA GLU A 52 3.87 -2.10 4.73
C GLU A 52 5.03 -3.04 4.34
N SER A 53 6.26 -2.58 4.56
CA SER A 53 7.48 -3.35 4.27
C SER A 53 8.66 -2.86 5.11
N PHE A 54 9.75 -3.62 5.13
CA PHE A 54 11.01 -3.22 5.75
C PHE A 54 11.86 -2.32 4.84
N ASP A 55 11.70 -2.44 3.52
CA ASP A 55 12.52 -1.72 2.55
C ASP A 55 11.68 -1.18 1.37
N SER A 56 11.79 0.13 1.16
CA SER A 56 11.15 0.83 0.05
C SER A 56 11.69 0.40 -1.32
N ASP A 57 12.95 -0.05 -1.40
CA ASP A 57 13.59 -0.42 -2.66
C ASP A 57 13.06 -1.76 -3.19
N VAL A 58 12.67 -2.67 -2.29
CA VAL A 58 11.90 -3.88 -2.64
C VAL A 58 10.59 -3.50 -3.32
N ILE A 59 9.85 -2.54 -2.77
CA ILE A 59 8.59 -2.07 -3.35
C ILE A 59 8.84 -1.45 -4.74
N LYS A 60 9.84 -0.55 -4.87
CA LYS A 60 10.21 0.08 -6.15
C LYS A 60 10.54 -0.96 -7.22
N LYS A 61 11.29 -2.01 -6.86
CA LYS A 61 11.63 -3.13 -7.75
C LYS A 61 10.37 -3.85 -8.22
N LEU A 62 9.46 -4.19 -7.30
CA LEU A 62 8.23 -4.92 -7.59
C LEU A 62 7.28 -4.14 -8.52
N ILE A 63 7.17 -2.81 -8.36
CA ILE A 63 6.22 -2.01 -9.15
C ILE A 63 6.75 -1.53 -10.51
N ARG A 64 8.06 -1.59 -10.76
CA ARG A 64 8.72 -1.00 -11.95
C ARG A 64 8.07 -1.36 -13.29
N HIS A 65 7.55 -2.59 -13.41
CA HIS A 65 6.91 -3.09 -14.63
C HIS A 65 5.43 -3.45 -14.44
N MET A 66 4.86 -3.03 -13.31
CA MET A 66 3.48 -3.34 -12.96
C MET A 66 2.55 -2.36 -13.64
N LYS A 67 1.58 -2.89 -14.39
CA LYS A 67 0.56 -2.08 -15.03
C LYS A 67 -0.20 -1.26 -13.99
N TYR A 68 -0.50 0.00 -14.30
CA TYR A 68 -1.25 0.93 -13.45
C TYR A 68 -0.54 1.40 -12.17
N ALA A 69 0.53 0.76 -11.72
CA ALA A 69 1.42 1.35 -10.73
C ALA A 69 2.28 2.43 -11.40
N ARG A 70 2.54 3.52 -10.69
CA ARG A 70 3.31 4.65 -11.21
C ARG A 70 4.62 4.83 -10.47
N ASP A 71 4.54 5.17 -9.19
CA ASP A 71 5.71 5.50 -8.40
C ASP A 71 5.42 5.33 -6.91
N ILE A 72 6.48 5.23 -6.10
CA ILE A 72 6.41 5.32 -4.65
C ILE A 72 6.57 6.78 -4.22
N LEU A 73 5.89 7.21 -3.16
CA LEU A 73 6.21 8.50 -2.53
C LEU A 73 7.53 8.38 -1.75
N GLU A 74 8.33 9.44 -1.74
CA GLU A 74 9.62 9.46 -1.03
C GLU A 74 9.48 9.34 0.49
N LYS A 75 8.32 9.76 1.03
CA LYS A 75 8.06 9.75 2.46
C LYS A 75 7.25 8.54 2.86
N GLU A 76 7.67 7.92 3.96
CA GLU A 76 6.84 7.01 4.73
C GLU A 76 5.68 7.75 5.39
N VAL A 77 4.64 7.01 5.73
CA VAL A 77 3.42 7.52 6.36
C VAL A 77 3.29 6.89 7.75
N PRO A 78 3.10 7.69 8.82
CA PRO A 78 2.83 7.15 10.14
C PRO A 78 1.46 6.46 10.19
N PHE A 79 1.29 5.45 11.05
CA PHE A 79 0.05 4.66 11.10
C PHE A 79 -1.19 5.52 11.41
N GLU A 80 -1.02 6.53 12.27
CA GLU A 80 -2.07 7.45 12.69
C GLU A 80 -2.69 8.21 11.52
N GLU A 81 -1.93 8.44 10.43
CA GLU A 81 -2.45 9.09 9.22
C GLU A 81 -3.36 8.16 8.41
N ILE A 82 -3.26 6.84 8.55
CA ILE A 82 -4.06 5.87 7.78
C ILE A 82 -5.14 5.16 8.59
N GLU A 83 -5.12 5.29 9.92
CA GLU A 83 -6.02 4.58 10.83
C GLU A 83 -7.51 4.77 10.48
N HIS A 84 -7.88 5.98 10.06
CA HIS A 84 -9.25 6.31 9.66
C HIS A 84 -9.75 5.50 8.45
N PHE A 85 -8.87 4.95 7.61
CA PHE A 85 -9.24 4.05 6.53
C PHE A 85 -9.58 2.62 7.00
N LEU A 86 -9.11 2.23 8.19
CA LEU A 86 -9.38 0.91 8.79
C LEU A 86 -10.70 0.90 9.57
N PHE A 87 -11.10 2.06 10.09
CA PHE A 87 -12.34 2.25 10.84
C PHE A 87 -13.23 3.29 10.16
N PRO A 88 -13.77 2.99 8.96
CA PRO A 88 -14.69 3.91 8.31
C PRO A 88 -15.90 4.16 9.23
N PRO A 89 -16.35 5.42 9.38
CA PRO A 89 -17.50 5.72 10.22
C PRO A 89 -18.69 4.87 9.78
N SER A 90 -19.36 4.23 10.75
CA SER A 90 -20.49 3.35 10.50
C SER A 90 -21.51 4.03 9.58
N ALA A 91 -21.84 3.39 8.47
CA ALA A 91 -22.87 3.86 7.53
C ALA A 91 -24.24 4.06 8.21
N VAL A 92 -24.43 3.49 9.41
CA VAL A 92 -25.66 3.54 10.21
C VAL A 92 -25.62 4.60 11.32
N ALA A 93 -24.47 5.24 11.57
CA ALA A 93 -24.34 6.28 12.60
C ALA A 93 -24.91 7.65 12.17
N SER A 94 -25.34 7.77 10.91
CA SER A 94 -25.90 9.00 10.32
C SER A 94 -27.37 8.86 9.92
N ILE A 95 -28.12 7.90 10.50
CA ILE A 95 -29.57 7.75 10.30
C ILE A 95 -30.29 7.97 11.63
#